data_AF-A0A7Y5B6Q7-F1
#
_entry.id   AF-A0A7Y5B6Q7-F1
#
_cell.length_a   1.000
_cell.length_b   1.000
_cell.length_c   1.000
_cell.angle_alpha   90.00
_cell.angle_beta   90.00
_cell.angle_gamma   90.00
#
_symmetry.space_group_name_H-M   'P 1'
#
loop_
_entity.id
_entity.type
_entity.pdbx_description
1 polymer ?
#
loop_
_entity_poly.entity_id
_entity_poly.type
_entity_poly.pdbx_seq_one_letter_code
_entity_poly.pdbx_strand_id
1 'polypeptide(L)'
;MIRLMSALCAMVVAALAMADCTVQFATGEGMARGGDRAGHFALGARRVDCDGEVRIGGSFRFTMATSNVIGTDLVLPAVQRMSVHERTAELGGPAILHVREGGIVRRIEGHCGVVAVDNGPPTAAHRDTLAIRFVAANTTHPPFEFRGEVTHGDIRVGTAANYCRMWHAHGRGTAMSENNRRGEFDFTAMKQVCGDVTRIGGNLSFVEMASNVTGRHVEIRLPNVREFHSDGNVAEFSGPGVMILRTRDGLRRFEGIVHARVQDNRRPGGAGKPDTITLRFVGNSANAAYSFAGSVGRGDIVVGQR
;
A
#
# COMPACT_ATOMS: atom_id res chain seq x y z
N MET A 1 56.25 30.30 9.18
CA MET A 1 56.02 29.11 10.05
C MET A 1 54.53 29.08 10.39
N ILE A 2 53.61 28.61 9.55
CA ILE A 2 53.25 27.22 9.18
C ILE A 2 53.19 26.26 10.40
N ARG A 3 51.96 25.97 10.85
CA ARG A 3 51.28 24.64 10.93
C ARG A 3 49.94 24.86 11.67
N LEU A 4 48.80 24.95 10.97
CA LEU A 4 47.87 23.85 10.62
C LEU A 4 47.63 22.82 11.76
N MET A 5 46.51 22.96 12.46
CA MET A 5 45.73 21.87 13.11
C MET A 5 44.25 22.28 12.98
N SER A 6 43.56 21.90 11.90
CA SER A 6 42.84 20.62 11.74
C SER A 6 41.68 20.48 12.72
N ALA A 7 40.51 20.91 12.24
CA ALA A 7 39.20 20.58 12.79
C ALA A 7 38.94 19.07 12.73
N LEU A 8 38.33 18.51 13.78
CA LEU A 8 37.57 17.26 13.67
C LEU A 8 36.26 17.43 14.43
N CYS A 9 35.29 18.07 13.78
CA CYS A 9 33.88 17.93 14.10
C CYS A 9 33.50 16.48 13.78
N ALA A 10 33.35 15.63 14.78
CA ALA A 10 32.66 14.36 14.63
C ALA A 10 31.16 14.67 14.46
N MET A 11 30.73 14.92 13.22
CA MET A 11 29.33 14.80 12.85
C MET A 11 28.93 13.34 13.07
N VAL A 12 28.21 13.09 14.16
CA VAL A 12 27.40 11.89 14.31
C VAL A 12 26.32 11.96 13.21
N VAL A 13 26.62 11.35 12.07
CA VAL A 13 25.60 10.97 11.10
C VAL A 13 24.81 9.87 11.79
N ALA A 14 23.75 10.25 12.50
CA ALA A 14 22.69 9.33 12.85
C ALA A 14 22.06 8.89 11.52
N ALA A 15 22.57 7.80 10.96
CA ALA A 15 21.80 7.01 10.02
C ALA A 15 20.53 6.62 10.78
N LEU A 16 19.41 7.28 10.46
CA LEU A 16 18.09 6.77 10.80
C LEU A 16 17.97 5.44 10.08
N ALA A 17 18.38 4.36 10.75
CA ALA A 17 18.02 3.02 10.35
C ALA A 17 16.49 3.02 10.26
N MET A 18 15.98 2.92 9.04
CA MET A 18 14.55 2.72 8.84
C MET A 18 14.22 1.37 9.45
N ALA A 19 13.54 1.39 10.59
CA ALA A 19 13.11 0.22 11.32
C ALA A 19 12.48 -0.82 10.40
N ASP A 20 13.09 -2.00 10.28
CA ASP A 20 12.50 -3.12 9.55
C ASP A 20 11.32 -3.67 10.36
N CYS A 21 10.14 -3.15 10.08
CA CYS A 21 8.91 -3.61 10.72
C CYS A 21 8.35 -4.86 10.01
N THR A 22 8.15 -5.94 10.76
CA THR A 22 7.41 -7.13 10.30
C THR A 22 5.99 -7.09 10.83
N VAL A 23 4.99 -7.32 9.96
CA VAL A 23 3.59 -7.44 10.39
C VAL A 23 3.02 -8.79 10.05
N GLN A 24 2.60 -9.48 11.10
CA GLN A 24 1.85 -10.71 11.02
C GLN A 24 0.37 -10.39 11.21
N PHE A 25 -0.49 -10.98 10.39
CA PHE A 25 -1.93 -10.72 10.45
C PHE A 25 -2.75 -11.99 10.28
N ALA A 26 -3.96 -11.95 10.84
CA ALA A 26 -5.01 -12.93 10.63
C ALA A 26 -6.33 -12.18 10.50
N THR A 27 -7.01 -12.32 9.38
CA THR A 27 -8.30 -11.67 9.12
C THR A 27 -9.26 -12.67 8.53
N GLY A 28 -10.52 -12.63 8.92
CA GLY A 28 -11.53 -13.46 8.29
C GLY A 28 -12.91 -13.22 8.86
N GLU A 29 -13.91 -13.56 8.08
CA GLU A 29 -15.31 -13.50 8.49
C GLU A 29 -16.06 -14.59 7.74
N GLY A 30 -16.98 -15.28 8.43
CA GLY A 30 -17.68 -16.37 7.80
C GLY A 30 -18.44 -17.29 8.74
N MET A 31 -18.83 -18.45 8.21
CA MET A 31 -19.52 -19.52 8.90
C MET A 31 -18.60 -20.74 9.00
N ALA A 32 -18.26 -21.17 10.22
CA ALA A 32 -17.53 -22.40 10.46
C ALA A 32 -18.48 -23.52 10.91
N ARG A 33 -18.21 -24.76 10.48
CA ARG A 33 -18.99 -25.94 10.86
C ARG A 33 -18.08 -27.06 11.37
N GLY A 34 -18.44 -27.64 12.52
CA GLY A 34 -17.72 -28.71 13.20
C GLY A 34 -18.69 -29.71 13.81
N GLY A 35 -18.76 -30.92 13.25
CA GLY A 35 -19.76 -31.92 13.65
C GLY A 35 -21.19 -31.41 13.44
N ASP A 36 -21.99 -31.44 14.50
CA ASP A 36 -23.36 -30.92 14.57
C ASP A 36 -23.44 -29.42 14.87
N ARG A 37 -22.31 -28.77 15.15
CA ARG A 37 -22.22 -27.35 15.50
C ARG A 37 -21.87 -26.50 14.29
N ALA A 38 -22.50 -25.33 14.20
CA ALA A 38 -22.12 -24.28 13.26
C ALA A 38 -22.15 -22.93 13.97
N GLY A 39 -21.26 -22.04 13.58
CA GLY A 39 -21.20 -20.70 14.14
C GLY A 39 -20.65 -19.69 13.16
N HIS A 40 -21.10 -18.45 13.32
CA HIS A 40 -20.53 -17.30 12.66
C HIS A 40 -19.25 -16.88 13.39
N PHE A 41 -18.20 -16.53 12.65
CA PHE A 41 -16.97 -15.98 13.21
C PHE A 41 -16.62 -14.65 12.55
N ALA A 42 -15.98 -13.78 13.33
CA ALA A 42 -15.31 -12.58 12.84
C ALA A 42 -13.94 -12.49 13.52
N LEU A 43 -12.90 -12.33 12.72
CA LEU A 43 -11.50 -12.36 13.12
C LEU A 43 -10.76 -11.18 12.50
N GLY A 44 -10.08 -10.40 13.33
CA GLY A 44 -9.12 -9.41 12.88
C GLY A 44 -8.03 -9.21 13.92
N ALA A 45 -6.84 -9.72 13.66
CA ALA A 45 -5.69 -9.65 14.56
C ALA A 45 -4.43 -9.23 13.81
N ARG A 46 -3.57 -8.47 14.49
CA ARG A 46 -2.25 -8.07 13.99
C ARG A 46 -1.19 -8.11 15.09
N ARG A 47 0.01 -8.52 14.71
CA ARG A 47 1.25 -8.37 15.48
C ARG A 47 2.24 -7.57 14.66
N VAL A 48 2.68 -6.46 15.20
CA VAL A 48 3.68 -5.57 14.61
C VAL A 48 4.95 -5.68 15.43
N ASP A 49 6.05 -6.03 14.78
CA ASP A 49 7.38 -6.10 15.37
C ASP A 49 8.25 -5.06 14.66
N CYS A 50 8.65 -4.00 15.36
CA CYS A 50 9.45 -2.90 14.85
C CYS A 50 10.59 -2.62 15.83
N ASP A 51 11.85 -2.79 15.41
CA ASP A 51 13.02 -2.52 16.27
C ASP A 51 12.97 -3.23 17.63
N GLY A 52 12.41 -4.45 17.67
CA GLY A 52 12.22 -5.21 18.90
C GLY A 52 11.05 -4.76 19.77
N GLU A 53 10.32 -3.70 19.40
CA GLU A 53 9.02 -3.38 19.98
C GLU A 53 7.92 -4.22 19.33
N VAL A 54 7.27 -5.04 20.16
CA VAL A 54 6.12 -5.85 19.73
C VAL A 54 4.81 -5.19 20.16
N ARG A 55 3.94 -4.88 19.19
CA ARG A 55 2.57 -4.38 19.41
C ARG A 55 1.57 -5.37 18.85
N ILE A 56 0.72 -5.90 19.72
CA ILE A 56 -0.34 -6.86 19.35
C ILE A 56 -1.69 -6.20 19.57
N GLY A 57 -2.64 -6.45 18.67
CA GLY A 57 -4.01 -6.02 18.86
C GLY A 57 -4.98 -6.70 17.91
N GLY A 58 -6.25 -6.34 18.05
CA GLY A 58 -7.35 -6.93 17.30
C GLY A 58 -8.32 -7.68 18.19
N SER A 59 -9.28 -8.36 17.58
CA SER A 59 -10.37 -9.04 18.27
C SER A 59 -10.78 -10.32 17.53
N PHE A 60 -11.51 -11.16 18.25
CA PHE A 60 -12.15 -12.33 17.71
C PHE A 60 -13.54 -12.50 18.35
N ARG A 61 -14.53 -12.86 17.53
CA ARG A 61 -15.87 -13.20 17.97
C ARG A 61 -16.35 -14.48 17.32
N PHE A 62 -17.04 -15.32 18.09
CA PHE A 62 -17.67 -16.53 17.59
C PHE A 62 -19.06 -16.71 18.19
N THR A 63 -20.07 -16.85 17.33
CA THR A 63 -21.47 -16.94 17.72
C THR A 63 -22.08 -18.22 17.17
N MET A 64 -22.52 -19.13 18.05
CA MET A 64 -23.29 -20.32 17.67
C MET A 64 -24.77 -20.12 17.99
N ALA A 65 -25.62 -20.40 17.02
CA ALA A 65 -27.06 -20.47 17.22
C ALA A 65 -27.48 -21.93 17.47
N THR A 66 -28.29 -22.16 18.50
CA THR A 66 -28.98 -23.42 18.76
C THR A 66 -30.47 -23.14 18.62
N SER A 67 -31.12 -23.73 17.61
CA SER A 67 -32.58 -23.66 17.42
C SER A 67 -33.16 -22.23 17.52
N ASN A 68 -32.83 -21.38 16.52
CA ASN A 68 -33.29 -19.98 16.38
C ASN A 68 -32.91 -19.00 17.50
N VAL A 69 -32.12 -19.42 18.48
CA VAL A 69 -31.59 -18.54 19.54
C VAL A 69 -30.07 -18.64 19.58
N ILE A 70 -29.38 -17.52 19.82
CA ILE A 70 -27.94 -17.53 20.11
C ILE A 70 -27.73 -18.35 21.40
N GLY A 71 -27.14 -19.53 21.26
CA GLY A 71 -26.82 -20.43 22.37
C GLY A 71 -25.48 -20.11 23.01
N THR A 72 -24.52 -19.63 22.21
CA THR A 72 -23.15 -19.33 22.67
C THR A 72 -22.61 -18.13 21.91
N ASP A 73 -22.10 -17.12 22.62
CA ASP A 73 -21.39 -15.96 22.07
C ASP A 73 -20.07 -15.79 22.82
N LEU A 74 -18.97 -16.04 22.13
CA LEU A 74 -17.61 -15.93 22.64
C LEU A 74 -16.97 -14.68 22.08
N VAL A 75 -16.42 -13.84 22.96
CA VAL A 75 -15.78 -12.57 22.61
C VAL A 75 -14.38 -12.52 23.20
N LEU A 76 -13.37 -12.43 22.35
CA LEU A 76 -12.00 -12.05 22.67
C LEU A 76 -11.82 -10.58 22.22
N PRO A 77 -12.07 -9.59 23.11
CA PRO A 77 -12.12 -8.18 22.72
C PRO A 77 -10.75 -7.60 22.39
N ALA A 78 -9.69 -8.16 22.97
CA ALA A 78 -8.31 -7.75 22.74
C ALA A 78 -7.42 -8.98 22.63
N VAL A 79 -6.84 -9.21 21.45
CA VAL A 79 -5.77 -10.19 21.26
C VAL A 79 -4.51 -9.66 21.95
N GLN A 80 -3.97 -10.43 22.89
CA GLN A 80 -2.76 -10.08 23.65
C GLN A 80 -1.56 -10.95 23.26
N ARG A 81 -1.82 -12.13 22.71
CA ARG A 81 -0.80 -13.06 22.22
C ARG A 81 -1.14 -13.43 20.79
N MET A 82 -0.13 -13.38 19.92
CA MET A 82 -0.25 -13.78 18.53
C MET A 82 1.08 -14.34 18.03
N SER A 83 0.99 -15.46 17.34
CA SER A 83 2.08 -16.03 16.53
C SER A 83 1.52 -16.45 15.19
N VAL A 84 2.25 -16.13 14.13
CA VAL A 84 1.95 -16.61 12.78
C VAL A 84 3.10 -17.47 12.32
N HIS A 85 2.77 -18.66 11.83
CA HIS A 85 3.70 -19.56 11.17
C HIS A 85 3.07 -20.00 9.85
N GLU A 86 3.70 -19.63 8.74
CA GLU A 86 3.18 -19.83 7.38
C GLU A 86 1.75 -19.30 7.24
N ARG A 87 0.77 -20.19 7.10
CA ARG A 87 -0.66 -19.88 6.94
C ARG A 87 -1.48 -20.17 8.20
N THR A 88 -0.82 -20.40 9.33
CA THR A 88 -1.46 -20.65 10.62
C THR A 88 -1.24 -19.48 11.55
N ALA A 89 -2.33 -18.96 12.13
CA ALA A 89 -2.30 -17.95 13.17
C ALA A 89 -2.84 -18.51 14.47
N GLU A 90 -2.06 -18.37 15.55
CA GLU A 90 -2.48 -18.66 16.91
C GLU A 90 -2.68 -17.34 17.65
N LEU A 91 -3.85 -17.18 18.27
CA LEU A 91 -4.28 -15.97 18.95
C LEU A 91 -4.71 -16.30 20.37
N GLY A 92 -4.52 -15.37 21.30
CA GLY A 92 -5.13 -15.52 22.61
C GLY A 92 -5.12 -14.28 23.50
N GLY A 93 -5.92 -14.36 24.55
CA GLY A 93 -6.07 -13.32 25.55
C GLY A 93 -7.29 -13.54 26.45
N PRO A 94 -7.57 -12.58 27.35
CA PRO A 94 -8.78 -12.56 28.17
C PRO A 94 -10.03 -12.49 27.30
N ALA A 95 -11.03 -13.29 27.62
CA ALA A 95 -12.25 -13.43 26.84
C ALA A 95 -13.48 -13.56 27.74
N ILE A 96 -14.64 -13.35 27.13
CA ILE A 96 -15.95 -13.46 27.76
C ILE A 96 -16.76 -14.48 26.96
N LEU A 97 -17.33 -15.45 27.64
CA LEU A 97 -18.27 -16.40 27.07
C LEU A 97 -19.67 -16.13 27.62
N HIS A 98 -20.61 -15.82 26.72
CA HIS A 98 -22.03 -15.78 27.01
C HIS A 98 -22.66 -17.11 26.63
N VAL A 99 -23.25 -17.81 27.60
CA VAL A 99 -23.98 -19.06 27.38
C VAL A 99 -25.43 -18.83 27.71
N ARG A 100 -26.34 -19.24 26.82
CA ARG A 100 -27.78 -19.18 27.06
C ARG A 100 -28.33 -20.58 27.30
N GLU A 101 -28.81 -20.83 28.51
CA GLU A 101 -29.41 -22.10 28.93
C GLU A 101 -30.76 -21.82 29.61
N GLY A 102 -31.84 -22.44 29.14
CA GLY A 102 -33.18 -22.28 29.74
C GLY A 102 -33.68 -20.83 29.78
N GLY A 103 -33.28 -20.00 28.80
CA GLY A 103 -33.63 -18.58 28.73
C GLY A 103 -32.76 -17.64 29.58
N ILE A 104 -31.87 -18.18 30.41
CA ILE A 104 -30.93 -17.40 31.23
C ILE A 104 -29.63 -17.21 30.46
N VAL A 105 -29.13 -15.98 30.39
CA VAL A 105 -27.80 -15.67 29.83
C VAL A 105 -26.79 -15.60 30.98
N ARG A 106 -25.78 -16.47 30.95
CA ARG A 106 -24.66 -16.47 31.88
C ARG A 106 -23.45 -15.83 31.21
N ARG A 107 -22.79 -14.92 31.91
CA ARG A 107 -21.51 -14.31 31.52
C ARG A 107 -20.38 -14.98 32.28
N ILE A 108 -19.45 -15.61 31.56
CA ILE A 108 -18.32 -16.36 32.12
C ILE A 108 -17.03 -15.70 31.63
N GLU A 109 -16.20 -15.24 32.56
CA GLU A 109 -14.88 -14.68 32.23
C GLU A 109 -13.83 -15.80 32.17
N GLY A 110 -12.85 -15.64 31.29
CA GLY A 110 -11.79 -16.63 31.11
C GLY A 110 -10.74 -16.21 30.10
N HIS A 111 -10.05 -17.21 29.54
CA HIS A 111 -9.06 -17.02 28.49
C HIS A 111 -9.46 -17.81 27.26
N CYS A 112 -9.28 -17.19 26.09
CA CYS A 112 -9.52 -17.82 24.80
C CYS A 112 -8.20 -18.02 24.05
N GLY A 113 -8.05 -19.20 23.45
CA GLY A 113 -7.09 -19.49 22.39
C GLY A 113 -7.84 -19.77 21.09
N VAL A 114 -7.36 -19.21 19.98
CA VAL A 114 -7.90 -19.43 18.64
C VAL A 114 -6.77 -19.84 17.72
N VAL A 115 -6.97 -20.90 16.94
CA VAL A 115 -6.08 -21.29 15.84
C VAL A 115 -6.86 -21.15 14.55
N ALA A 116 -6.37 -20.32 13.64
CA ALA A 116 -6.95 -20.08 12.33
C ALA A 116 -5.94 -20.51 11.26
N VAL A 117 -6.38 -21.34 10.31
CA VAL A 117 -5.53 -21.84 9.22
C VAL A 117 -6.14 -21.43 7.90
N ASP A 118 -5.38 -20.67 7.11
CA ASP A 118 -5.68 -20.33 5.73
C ASP A 118 -5.17 -21.47 4.82
N ASN A 119 -6.10 -22.24 4.24
CA ASN A 119 -5.76 -23.41 3.43
C ASN A 119 -5.64 -23.09 1.93
N GLY A 120 -5.87 -21.84 1.51
CA GLY A 120 -5.87 -21.49 0.08
C GLY A 120 -7.05 -20.64 -0.33
N PRO A 121 -7.15 -20.31 -1.64
CA PRO A 121 -8.36 -19.73 -2.19
C PRO A 121 -9.57 -20.61 -1.84
N PRO A 122 -10.73 -20.01 -1.49
CA PRO A 122 -11.90 -20.75 -1.02
C PRO A 122 -12.41 -21.67 -2.13
N THR A 123 -12.02 -22.94 -2.04
CA THR A 123 -12.46 -24.02 -2.93
C THR A 123 -12.99 -25.17 -2.08
N ALA A 124 -13.85 -26.02 -2.64
CA ALA A 124 -14.41 -27.14 -1.91
C ALA A 124 -13.35 -28.10 -1.34
N ALA A 125 -12.15 -28.14 -1.93
CA ALA A 125 -11.03 -28.98 -1.53
C ALA A 125 -10.06 -28.31 -0.53
N HIS A 126 -10.15 -26.99 -0.33
CA HIS A 126 -9.23 -26.21 0.51
C HIS A 126 -10.03 -25.25 1.38
N ARG A 127 -10.82 -25.80 2.31
CA ARG A 127 -11.57 -24.98 3.27
C ARG A 127 -10.66 -24.60 4.41
N ASP A 128 -10.66 -23.33 4.79
CA ASP A 128 -9.95 -22.87 5.98
C ASP A 128 -10.45 -23.58 7.22
N THR A 129 -9.62 -23.66 8.26
CA THR A 129 -10.01 -24.29 9.52
C THR A 129 -9.89 -23.35 10.69
N LEU A 130 -10.81 -23.51 11.63
CA LEU A 130 -10.90 -22.71 12.84
C LEU A 130 -11.02 -23.65 14.05
N ALA A 131 -10.11 -23.49 15.01
CA ALA A 131 -10.16 -24.16 16.31
C ALA A 131 -10.20 -23.11 17.42
N ILE A 132 -11.07 -23.31 18.40
CA ILE A 132 -11.31 -22.40 19.51
C ILE A 132 -11.27 -23.21 20.79
N ARG A 133 -10.55 -22.70 21.80
CA ARG A 133 -10.56 -23.22 23.16
C ARG A 133 -10.70 -22.08 24.14
N PHE A 134 -11.76 -22.11 24.94
CA PHE A 134 -11.98 -21.19 26.04
C PHE A 134 -11.91 -21.92 27.37
N VAL A 135 -11.18 -21.36 28.32
CA VAL A 135 -11.03 -21.88 29.69
C VAL A 135 -11.49 -20.78 30.65
N ALA A 136 -12.52 -21.09 31.46
CA ALA A 136 -13.05 -20.16 32.44
C ALA A 136 -12.00 -19.83 33.52
N ALA A 137 -12.04 -18.60 34.05
CA ALA A 137 -11.17 -18.18 35.15
C ALA A 137 -11.45 -18.94 36.45
N ASN A 138 -12.69 -19.40 36.62
CA ASN A 138 -13.10 -20.30 37.69
C ASN A 138 -13.26 -21.74 37.15
N THR A 139 -12.67 -22.72 37.83
CA THR A 139 -12.67 -24.14 37.44
C THR A 139 -14.04 -24.81 37.54
N THR A 140 -15.08 -24.11 37.98
CA THR A 140 -16.46 -24.63 38.06
C THR A 140 -17.14 -24.77 36.70
N HIS A 141 -16.59 -24.19 35.64
CA HIS A 141 -17.13 -24.31 34.29
C HIS A 141 -16.22 -25.18 33.42
N PRO A 142 -16.78 -26.17 32.69
CA PRO A 142 -15.99 -26.95 31.75
C PRO A 142 -15.47 -26.03 30.62
N PRO A 143 -14.34 -26.40 29.98
CA PRO A 143 -13.84 -25.65 28.84
C PRO A 143 -14.84 -25.69 27.69
N PHE A 144 -14.92 -24.60 26.94
CA PHE A 144 -15.62 -24.56 25.67
C PHE A 144 -14.62 -24.84 24.54
N GLU A 145 -14.96 -25.81 23.68
CA GLU A 145 -14.15 -26.17 22.52
C GLU A 145 -14.99 -26.22 21.25
N PHE A 146 -14.42 -25.70 20.16
CA PHE A 146 -14.95 -25.79 18.81
C PHE A 146 -13.80 -26.09 17.84
N ARG A 147 -14.03 -27.00 16.89
CA ARG A 147 -13.13 -27.24 15.76
C ARG A 147 -13.98 -27.47 14.53
N GLY A 148 -13.72 -26.73 13.46
CA GLY A 148 -14.51 -26.83 12.24
C GLY A 148 -13.85 -26.22 11.01
N GLU A 149 -14.45 -26.49 9.86
CA GLU A 149 -14.07 -25.93 8.58
C GLU A 149 -14.92 -24.70 8.26
N VAL A 150 -14.34 -23.72 7.58
CA VAL A 150 -15.05 -22.56 7.05
C VAL A 150 -15.88 -23.00 5.84
N THR A 151 -17.19 -22.85 5.97
CA THR A 151 -18.18 -23.25 4.95
C THR A 151 -18.64 -22.10 4.07
N HIS A 152 -18.56 -20.88 4.59
CA HIS A 152 -18.84 -19.63 3.89
C HIS A 152 -17.89 -18.56 4.44
N GLY A 153 -17.34 -17.70 3.60
CA GLY A 153 -16.30 -16.74 4.00
C GLY A 153 -14.88 -17.25 3.71
N ASP A 154 -13.89 -16.56 4.27
CA ASP A 154 -12.45 -16.76 4.02
C ASP A 154 -11.65 -16.37 5.27
N ILE A 155 -10.55 -17.05 5.53
CA ILE A 155 -9.53 -16.70 6.51
C ILE A 155 -8.25 -16.44 5.74
N ARG A 156 -7.66 -15.27 5.98
CA ARG A 156 -6.34 -14.92 5.46
C ARG A 156 -5.36 -14.79 6.61
N VAL A 157 -4.29 -15.56 6.52
CA VAL A 157 -3.16 -15.49 7.42
C VAL A 157 -1.92 -15.16 6.61
N GLY A 158 -1.11 -14.23 7.09
CA GLY A 158 0.12 -13.91 6.40
C GLY A 158 1.07 -13.06 7.21
N THR A 159 2.25 -12.92 6.63
CA THR A 159 3.25 -11.94 7.04
C THR A 159 3.39 -10.92 5.90
N ALA A 160 3.17 -9.65 6.20
CA ALA A 160 3.44 -8.53 5.33
C ALA A 160 4.63 -7.74 5.88
N ALA A 161 5.61 -7.45 5.02
CA ALA A 161 6.52 -6.33 5.27
C ALA A 161 5.67 -5.06 5.18
N ASN A 162 5.46 -4.38 6.30
CA ASN A 162 4.48 -3.31 6.39
C ASN A 162 4.98 -1.97 5.83
N TYR A 163 6.21 -1.93 5.32
CA TYR A 163 6.65 -0.80 4.51
C TYR A 163 6.44 -1.16 3.04
N CYS A 164 5.34 -0.68 2.50
CA CYS A 164 5.36 -0.39 1.07
C CYS A 164 6.23 0.84 0.89
N ARG A 165 7.49 0.68 0.46
CA ARG A 165 8.30 1.85 0.10
C ARG A 165 7.68 2.45 -1.16
N MET A 166 7.16 3.66 -1.03
CA MET A 166 6.49 4.36 -2.11
C MET A 166 7.36 5.53 -2.53
N TRP A 167 7.70 5.60 -3.80
CA TRP A 167 8.22 6.80 -4.43
C TRP A 167 7.14 7.40 -5.30
N HIS A 168 7.02 8.71 -5.29
CA HIS A 168 6.04 9.41 -6.10
C HIS A 168 6.61 10.69 -6.69
N ALA A 169 6.09 11.05 -7.85
CA ALA A 169 6.24 12.36 -8.44
C ALA A 169 4.88 12.81 -8.95
N HIS A 170 4.45 14.02 -8.61
CA HIS A 170 3.26 14.62 -9.20
C HIS A 170 3.49 16.10 -9.42
N GLY A 171 2.81 16.66 -10.42
CA GLY A 171 2.97 18.06 -10.72
C GLY A 171 1.96 18.53 -11.75
N ARG A 172 1.59 19.80 -11.63
CA ARG A 172 0.75 20.49 -12.58
C ARG A 172 1.24 21.91 -12.72
N GLY A 173 1.39 22.37 -13.96
CA GLY A 173 1.87 23.73 -14.18
C GLY A 173 2.21 24.06 -15.62
N THR A 174 2.90 25.18 -15.78
CA THR A 174 3.47 25.61 -17.05
C THR A 174 4.96 25.84 -16.92
N ALA A 175 5.72 25.27 -17.86
CA ALA A 175 7.15 25.43 -17.98
C ALA A 175 7.50 26.28 -19.21
N MET A 176 8.60 27.02 -19.10
CA MET A 176 9.19 27.80 -20.19
C MET A 176 10.55 27.19 -20.56
N SER A 177 10.73 26.87 -21.83
CA SER A 177 12.04 26.45 -22.37
C SER A 177 12.92 27.65 -22.67
N GLU A 178 14.22 27.41 -22.85
CA GLU A 178 15.20 28.44 -23.24
C GLU A 178 14.85 29.14 -24.56
N ASN A 179 14.17 28.44 -25.46
CA ASN A 179 13.72 28.98 -26.75
C ASN A 179 12.33 29.65 -26.66
N ASN A 180 11.90 30.08 -25.47
CA ASN A 180 10.58 30.67 -25.20
C ASN A 180 9.38 29.82 -25.63
N ARG A 181 9.55 28.49 -25.77
CA ARG A 181 8.42 27.57 -25.94
C ARG A 181 7.77 27.33 -24.59
N ARG A 182 6.45 27.51 -24.53
CA ARG A 182 5.64 27.29 -23.34
C ARG A 182 4.98 25.93 -23.40
N GLY A 183 5.19 25.12 -22.36
CA GLY A 183 4.56 23.83 -22.19
C GLY A 183 3.66 23.81 -20.95
N GLU A 184 2.44 23.31 -21.07
CA GLU A 184 1.58 22.95 -19.95
C GLU A 184 1.72 21.46 -19.66
N PHE A 185 1.79 21.10 -18.38
CA PHE A 185 1.94 19.71 -17.95
C PHE A 185 1.00 19.39 -16.79
N ASP A 186 0.57 18.14 -16.76
CA ASP A 186 -0.10 17.48 -15.64
C ASP A 186 0.38 16.03 -15.59
N PHE A 187 0.87 15.57 -14.45
CA PHE A 187 1.29 14.19 -14.29
C PHE A 187 1.16 13.69 -12.85
N THR A 188 1.06 12.38 -12.74
CA THR A 188 1.25 11.63 -11.52
C THR A 188 2.02 10.37 -11.88
N ALA A 189 3.05 10.03 -11.13
CA ALA A 189 3.83 8.82 -11.33
C ALA A 189 4.21 8.25 -9.96
N MET A 190 4.10 6.93 -9.81
CA MET A 190 4.42 6.27 -8.55
C MET A 190 5.04 4.90 -8.77
N LYS A 191 5.91 4.53 -7.83
CA LYS A 191 6.42 3.17 -7.64
C LYS A 191 6.16 2.77 -6.20
N GLN A 192 5.53 1.64 -5.99
CA GLN A 192 5.26 1.06 -4.69
C GLN A 192 5.89 -0.33 -4.62
N VAL A 193 6.76 -0.56 -3.65
CA VAL A 193 7.40 -1.86 -3.41
C VAL A 193 6.97 -2.37 -2.04
N CYS A 194 6.18 -3.44 -2.02
CA CYS A 194 5.67 -4.09 -0.80
C CYS A 194 6.19 -5.52 -0.75
N GLY A 195 7.28 -5.76 -0.01
CA GLY A 195 8.01 -7.04 -0.11
C GLY A 195 8.46 -7.29 -1.55
N ASP A 196 8.12 -8.46 -2.10
CA ASP A 196 8.47 -8.84 -3.48
C ASP A 196 7.53 -8.24 -4.55
N VAL A 197 6.45 -7.57 -4.14
CA VAL A 197 5.47 -7.01 -5.06
C VAL A 197 5.85 -5.57 -5.41
N THR A 198 6.18 -5.34 -6.68
CA THR A 198 6.38 -3.99 -7.23
C THR A 198 5.18 -3.58 -8.07
N ARG A 199 4.62 -2.40 -7.79
CA ARG A 199 3.58 -1.75 -8.59
C ARG A 199 4.10 -0.41 -9.09
N ILE A 200 3.97 -0.17 -10.40
CA ILE A 200 4.30 1.11 -11.04
C ILE A 200 3.05 1.58 -11.76
N GLY A 201 2.77 2.87 -11.69
CA GLY A 201 1.62 3.45 -12.36
C GLY A 201 1.63 4.97 -12.36
N GLY A 202 0.63 5.54 -13.02
CA GLY A 202 0.52 6.97 -13.22
C GLY A 202 0.32 7.34 -14.68
N ASN A 203 0.22 8.63 -14.96
CA ASN A 203 0.02 9.19 -16.28
C ASN A 203 0.76 10.54 -16.43
N LEU A 204 0.89 10.99 -17.67
CA LEU A 204 1.34 12.33 -18.01
C LEU A 204 0.57 12.86 -19.22
N SER A 205 0.20 14.13 -19.14
CA SER A 205 -0.28 14.95 -20.25
C SER A 205 0.62 16.17 -20.38
N PHE A 206 1.06 16.47 -21.59
CA PHE A 206 1.84 17.64 -21.90
C PHE A 206 1.36 18.30 -23.18
N VAL A 207 1.25 19.62 -23.18
CA VAL A 207 0.85 20.41 -24.35
C VAL A 207 1.84 21.57 -24.53
N GLU A 208 2.56 21.57 -25.66
CA GLU A 208 3.29 22.76 -26.12
C GLU A 208 2.29 23.72 -26.77
N MET A 209 2.10 24.89 -26.17
CA MET A 209 1.25 25.94 -26.71
C MET A 209 1.88 26.49 -27.99
N ALA A 210 1.08 26.58 -29.06
CA ALA A 210 1.57 27.07 -30.35
C ALA A 210 2.07 28.51 -30.22
N SER A 211 3.28 28.77 -30.73
CA SER A 211 3.69 30.15 -31.00
C SER A 211 2.98 30.65 -32.25
N ASN A 212 2.56 31.92 -32.26
CA ASN A 212 1.92 32.57 -33.41
C ASN A 212 2.76 32.47 -34.70
N VAL A 213 4.06 32.24 -34.56
CA VAL A 213 5.03 32.17 -35.67
C VAL A 213 5.02 30.80 -36.36
N THR A 214 4.91 29.69 -35.61
CA THR A 214 5.06 28.34 -36.18
C THR A 214 3.73 27.66 -36.50
N GLY A 215 2.63 28.03 -35.82
CA GLY A 215 1.35 27.32 -35.92
C GLY A 215 1.42 25.83 -35.56
N ARG A 216 2.51 25.41 -34.89
CA ARG A 216 2.76 24.03 -34.48
C ARG A 216 2.26 23.84 -33.06
N HIS A 217 1.39 22.85 -32.86
CA HIS A 217 0.91 22.44 -31.55
C HIS A 217 1.29 20.98 -31.32
N VAL A 218 1.98 20.72 -30.21
CA VAL A 218 2.43 19.37 -29.84
C VAL A 218 1.73 18.97 -28.56
N GLU A 219 1.08 17.81 -28.58
CA GLU A 219 0.52 17.18 -27.40
C GLU A 219 1.17 15.82 -27.21
N ILE A 220 1.55 15.50 -25.98
CA ILE A 220 2.13 14.22 -25.59
C ILE A 220 1.29 13.64 -24.46
N ARG A 221 0.90 12.38 -24.62
CA ARG A 221 0.18 11.62 -23.61
C ARG A 221 0.93 10.33 -23.27
N LEU A 222 1.15 10.10 -21.99
CA LEU A 222 1.62 8.85 -21.41
C LEU A 222 0.49 8.33 -20.51
N PRO A 223 -0.39 7.44 -21.00
CA PRO A 223 -1.55 7.00 -20.23
C PRO A 223 -1.19 6.09 -19.05
N ASN A 224 -0.08 5.36 -19.15
CA ASN A 224 0.39 4.44 -18.12
C ASN A 224 1.91 4.51 -18.00
N VAL A 225 2.40 4.97 -16.85
CA VAL A 225 3.81 4.86 -16.49
C VAL A 225 4.16 3.37 -16.30
N ARG A 226 5.28 2.93 -16.90
CA ARG A 226 5.78 1.55 -16.83
C ARG A 226 7.12 1.45 -16.12
N GLU A 227 7.93 2.49 -16.21
CA GLU A 227 9.22 2.59 -15.51
C GLU A 227 9.21 3.83 -14.64
N PHE A 228 9.77 3.72 -13.44
CA PHE A 228 9.92 4.82 -12.50
C PHE A 228 11.19 4.65 -11.68
N HIS A 229 12.00 5.70 -11.65
CA HIS A 229 13.20 5.83 -10.84
C HIS A 229 13.16 7.18 -10.11
N SER A 230 13.65 7.22 -8.88
CA SER A 230 13.77 8.47 -8.13
C SER A 230 15.06 8.45 -7.32
N ASP A 231 15.74 9.59 -7.32
CA ASP A 231 16.94 9.85 -6.56
C ASP A 231 16.84 11.25 -5.95
N GLY A 232 16.67 11.30 -4.62
CA GLY A 232 16.42 12.54 -3.88
C GLY A 232 15.19 13.31 -4.40
N ASN A 233 15.43 14.51 -4.94
CA ASN A 233 14.41 15.40 -5.48
C ASN A 233 14.19 15.26 -6.99
N VAL A 234 14.79 14.24 -7.61
CA VAL A 234 14.65 13.94 -9.03
C VAL A 234 13.81 12.69 -9.20
N ALA A 235 12.91 12.71 -10.18
CA ALA A 235 12.19 11.53 -10.63
C ALA A 235 12.25 11.40 -12.16
N GLU A 236 12.47 10.18 -12.63
CA GLU A 236 12.47 9.78 -14.02
C GLU A 236 11.42 8.71 -14.24
N PHE A 237 10.59 8.87 -15.25
CA PHE A 237 9.55 7.89 -15.55
C PHE A 237 9.29 7.80 -17.05
N SER A 238 8.90 6.60 -17.48
CA SER A 238 8.74 6.30 -18.90
C SER A 238 7.60 5.31 -19.16
N GLY A 239 7.18 5.23 -20.42
CA GLY A 239 6.30 4.17 -20.91
C GLY A 239 5.75 4.44 -22.32
N PRO A 240 4.94 3.51 -22.84
CA PRO A 240 4.26 3.68 -24.12
C PRO A 240 3.33 4.88 -24.11
N GLY A 241 3.48 5.77 -25.08
CA GLY A 241 2.69 6.99 -25.19
C GLY A 241 2.46 7.40 -26.64
N VAL A 242 1.75 8.52 -26.79
CA VAL A 242 1.33 9.05 -28.08
C VAL A 242 1.71 10.52 -28.16
N MET A 243 2.28 10.93 -29.29
CA MET A 243 2.45 12.33 -29.66
C MET A 243 1.45 12.70 -30.74
N ILE A 244 0.71 13.79 -30.54
CA ILE A 244 -0.18 14.39 -31.51
C ILE A 244 0.44 15.71 -31.96
N LEU A 245 0.76 15.80 -33.25
CA LEU A 245 1.30 16.99 -33.89
C LEU A 245 0.21 17.61 -34.76
N ARG A 246 -0.21 18.83 -34.41
CA ARG A 246 -1.10 19.64 -35.25
C ARG A 246 -0.28 20.72 -35.96
N THR A 247 -0.44 20.76 -37.28
CA THR A 247 0.18 21.72 -38.20
C THR A 247 -0.91 22.36 -39.05
N ARG A 248 -0.55 23.29 -39.93
CA ARG A 248 -1.48 23.85 -40.92
C ARG A 248 -1.99 22.79 -41.89
N ASP A 249 -1.18 21.77 -42.19
CA ASP A 249 -1.50 20.69 -43.13
C ASP A 249 -2.36 19.58 -42.50
N GLY A 250 -2.66 19.69 -41.21
CA GLY A 250 -3.54 18.76 -40.48
C GLY A 250 -2.93 18.17 -39.21
N LEU A 251 -3.56 17.10 -38.74
CA LEU A 251 -3.24 16.41 -37.50
C LEU A 251 -2.54 15.08 -37.81
N ARG A 252 -1.38 14.85 -37.19
CA ARG A 252 -0.63 13.60 -37.27
C ARG A 252 -0.47 13.01 -35.88
N ARG A 253 -0.68 11.70 -35.76
CA ARG A 253 -0.52 10.93 -34.53
C ARG A 253 0.67 9.98 -34.67
N PHE A 254 1.51 9.92 -33.64
CA PHE A 254 2.69 9.07 -33.59
C PHE A 254 2.67 8.26 -32.29
N GLU A 255 2.91 6.96 -32.40
CA GLU A 255 3.08 6.07 -31.25
C GLU A 255 4.56 5.87 -30.96
N GLY A 256 4.91 5.72 -29.69
CA GLY A 256 6.30 5.64 -29.25
C GLY A 256 6.44 5.52 -27.74
N ILE A 257 7.64 5.83 -27.25
CA ILE A 257 7.97 5.87 -25.82
C ILE A 257 8.13 7.32 -25.37
N VAL A 258 7.47 7.67 -24.26
CA VAL A 258 7.65 8.95 -23.57
C VAL A 258 8.63 8.73 -22.43
N HIS A 259 9.64 9.59 -22.33
CA HIS A 259 10.54 9.71 -21.20
C HIS A 259 10.36 11.08 -20.57
N ALA A 260 10.13 11.12 -19.26
CA ALA A 260 10.04 12.35 -18.49
C ALA A 260 11.08 12.32 -17.37
N ARG A 261 11.74 13.45 -17.17
CA ARG A 261 12.59 13.74 -16.00
C ARG A 261 12.09 15.00 -15.35
N VAL A 262 11.80 14.95 -14.07
CA VAL A 262 11.35 16.08 -13.27
C VAL A 262 12.24 16.27 -12.06
N GLN A 263 12.37 17.51 -11.61
CA GLN A 263 13.19 17.85 -10.46
C GLN A 263 12.51 18.94 -9.63
N ASP A 264 12.21 18.59 -8.39
CA ASP A 264 11.62 19.44 -7.34
C ASP A 264 12.74 20.27 -6.69
N ASN A 265 12.88 21.54 -7.05
CA ASN A 265 13.96 22.40 -6.58
C ASN A 265 13.54 23.33 -5.45
N ARG A 266 12.23 23.45 -5.18
CA ARG A 266 11.70 24.40 -4.20
C ARG A 266 10.43 23.85 -3.57
N ARG A 267 10.19 24.22 -2.32
CA ARG A 267 8.89 23.99 -1.68
C ARG A 267 7.80 24.81 -2.36
N PRO A 268 6.54 24.36 -2.34
CA PRO A 268 5.42 25.10 -2.91
C PRO A 268 5.40 26.56 -2.44
N GLY A 269 5.47 27.51 -3.36
CA GLY A 269 5.45 28.96 -3.07
C GLY A 269 6.73 29.53 -2.43
N GLY A 270 7.79 28.73 -2.27
CA GLY A 270 9.08 29.18 -1.73
C GLY A 270 9.93 29.95 -2.75
N ALA A 271 10.80 30.84 -2.24
CA ALA A 271 11.88 31.43 -3.04
C ALA A 271 12.95 30.37 -3.37
N GLY A 272 13.54 30.42 -4.56
CA GLY A 272 14.60 29.49 -4.96
C GLY A 272 14.65 29.21 -6.46
N LYS A 273 15.49 28.23 -6.84
CA LYS A 273 15.58 27.73 -8.22
C LYS A 273 14.22 27.12 -8.62
N PRO A 274 13.65 27.46 -9.79
CA PRO A 274 12.41 26.83 -10.24
C PRO A 274 12.57 25.32 -10.43
N ASP A 275 11.47 24.58 -10.29
CA ASP A 275 11.43 23.18 -10.70
C ASP A 275 11.72 23.06 -12.19
N THR A 276 12.19 21.90 -12.61
CA THR A 276 12.50 21.66 -14.03
C THR A 276 11.83 20.40 -14.52
N ILE A 277 11.38 20.45 -15.77
CA ILE A 277 10.81 19.30 -16.48
C ILE A 277 11.56 19.13 -17.81
N THR A 278 11.94 17.89 -18.12
CA THR A 278 12.45 17.46 -19.41
C THR A 278 11.56 16.33 -19.92
N LEU A 279 11.14 16.44 -21.18
CA LEU A 279 10.33 15.47 -21.89
C LEU A 279 11.02 15.09 -23.19
N ARG A 280 11.06 13.79 -23.47
CA ARG A 280 11.53 13.24 -24.73
C ARG A 280 10.52 12.20 -25.22
N PHE A 281 10.09 12.34 -26.47
CA PHE A 281 9.30 11.35 -27.17
C PHE A 281 10.16 10.69 -28.25
N VAL A 282 10.17 9.36 -28.27
CA VAL A 282 10.85 8.55 -29.28
C VAL A 282 9.80 7.69 -29.98
N GLY A 283 9.39 8.13 -31.18
CA GLY A 283 8.46 7.39 -32.01
C GLY A 283 9.13 6.24 -32.77
N ASN A 284 8.29 5.34 -33.29
CA ASN A 284 8.75 4.18 -34.07
C ASN A 284 9.36 4.53 -35.44
N SER A 285 9.35 5.81 -35.83
CA SER A 285 9.96 6.31 -37.07
C SER A 285 10.96 7.42 -36.76
N ALA A 286 12.03 7.52 -37.56
CA ALA A 286 13.08 8.51 -37.36
C ALA A 286 12.57 9.97 -37.35
N ASN A 287 11.43 10.24 -38.00
CA ASN A 287 10.82 11.56 -38.08
C ASN A 287 9.85 11.87 -36.91
N ALA A 288 9.67 10.95 -35.96
CA ALA A 288 8.74 11.07 -34.86
C ALA A 288 9.45 11.26 -33.52
N ALA A 289 10.43 12.17 -33.46
CA ALA A 289 11.12 12.54 -32.24
C ALA A 289 10.70 13.95 -31.78
N TYR A 290 10.61 14.14 -30.47
CA TYR A 290 10.35 15.44 -29.88
C TYR A 290 11.07 15.58 -28.54
N SER A 291 11.53 16.79 -28.22
CA SER A 291 12.12 17.12 -26.94
C SER A 291 11.68 18.49 -26.43
N PHE A 292 11.50 18.56 -25.12
CA PHE A 292 11.22 19.78 -24.38
C PHE A 292 12.02 19.76 -23.09
N ALA A 293 12.66 20.87 -22.75
CA ALA A 293 13.30 21.08 -21.46
C ALA A 293 12.95 22.50 -21.02
N GLY A 294 12.48 22.67 -19.79
CA GLY A 294 12.05 23.98 -19.31
C GLY A 294 11.98 24.09 -17.79
N SER A 295 11.96 25.34 -17.34
CA SER A 295 11.79 25.73 -15.94
C SER A 295 10.33 26.05 -15.64
N VAL A 296 9.81 25.59 -14.50
CA VAL A 296 8.41 25.76 -14.11
C VAL A 296 8.14 27.19 -13.62
N GLY A 297 7.42 27.96 -14.43
CA GLY A 297 7.07 29.35 -14.12
C GLY A 297 5.79 29.49 -13.29
N ARG A 298 4.82 28.58 -13.47
CA ARG A 298 3.56 28.54 -12.70
C ARG A 298 3.24 27.09 -12.37
N GLY A 299 2.73 26.84 -11.17
CA GLY A 299 2.51 25.48 -10.67
C GLY A 299 3.74 24.95 -9.94
N ASP A 300 3.73 23.66 -9.66
CA ASP A 300 4.69 23.02 -8.76
C ASP A 300 4.91 21.56 -9.15
N ILE A 301 6.08 21.02 -8.79
CA ILE A 301 6.42 19.61 -8.90
C ILE A 301 6.85 19.13 -7.53
N VAL A 302 6.24 18.03 -7.07
CA VAL A 302 6.60 17.37 -5.82
C VAL A 302 7.18 16.01 -6.13
N VAL A 303 8.41 15.78 -5.67
CA VAL A 303 9.06 14.46 -5.68
C VAL A 303 9.28 14.01 -4.24
N GLY A 304 8.87 12.79 -3.92
CA GLY A 304 8.94 12.33 -2.55
C GLY A 304 8.94 10.81 -2.40
N GLN A 305 9.19 10.41 -1.15
CA GLN A 305 9.15 9.03 -0.71
C GLN A 305 8.29 8.93 0.56
N ARG A 306 7.51 7.85 0.69
CA ARG A 306 6.73 7.48 1.87
C ARG A 306 6.93 6.02 2.23
#